data_AF-A0A436GTV8-F1
#
_entry.id   AF-A0A436GTV8-F1
#
_cell.length_a   1.000
_cell.length_b   1.000
_cell.length_c   1.000
_cell.angle_alpha   90.00
_cell.angle_beta   90.00
_cell.angle_gamma   90.00
#
_symmetry.space_group_name_H-M   'P 1'
#
loop_
_entity.id
_entity.type
_entity.pdbx_description
1 polymer ?
#
loop_
_entity_poly.entity_id
_entity_poly.type
_entity_poly.pdbx_seq_one_letter_code
_entity_poly.pdbx_strand_id
1 'polypeptide(L)' 'MAAPKSKTLGSGSSGLQHDLFGAADDLPEGFLYQPDLITAQEETELARHLEGLPFEAFDFHGHLANRRVVGFG' A
#
# COMPACT_ATOMS: atom_id res chain seq x y z
N MET A 1 47.67 -34.90 -0.73
CA MET A 1 46.43 -34.18 -0.40
C MET A 1 46.02 -33.39 -1.63
N ALA A 2 44.91 -33.75 -2.27
CA ALA A 2 44.45 -33.14 -3.53
C ALA A 2 43.61 -31.88 -3.24
N ALA A 3 43.90 -30.78 -3.92
CA ALA A 3 43.13 -29.54 -3.84
C ALA A 3 41.80 -29.69 -4.60
N PRO A 4 40.67 -29.15 -4.09
CA PRO A 4 39.40 -29.17 -4.81
C PRO A 4 39.40 -28.11 -5.93
N LYS A 5 38.95 -28.51 -7.13
CA LYS A 5 38.76 -27.64 -8.29
C LYS A 5 37.53 -26.74 -8.08
N SER A 6 37.71 -25.42 -8.19
CA SER A 6 36.62 -24.46 -8.22
C SER A 6 35.76 -24.65 -9.48
N LYS A 7 34.46 -24.88 -9.29
CA LYS A 7 33.46 -24.87 -10.37
C LYS A 7 33.19 -23.43 -10.77
N THR A 8 33.44 -23.08 -12.02
CA THR A 8 32.99 -21.81 -12.62
C THR A 8 31.46 -21.84 -12.72
N LEU A 9 30.77 -21.03 -11.91
CA LEU A 9 29.34 -20.80 -12.06
C LEU A 9 29.14 -19.82 -13.20
N GLY A 10 28.37 -20.24 -14.21
CA GLY A 10 28.06 -19.46 -15.40
C GLY A 10 27.48 -18.09 -15.03
N SER A 11 27.93 -17.06 -15.75
CA SER A 11 27.38 -15.72 -15.72
C SER A 11 25.93 -15.77 -16.21
N GLY A 12 24.99 -15.96 -15.29
CA GLY A 12 23.61 -15.56 -15.52
C GLY A 12 23.59 -14.04 -15.53
N SER A 13 23.09 -13.45 -16.61
CA SER A 13 22.84 -12.02 -16.69
C SER A 13 21.92 -11.60 -15.55
N SER A 14 22.50 -11.12 -14.46
CA SER A 14 21.80 -10.37 -13.43
C SER A 14 21.33 -9.10 -14.12
N GLY A 15 20.12 -9.13 -14.68
CA GLY A 15 19.42 -7.91 -15.05
C GLY A 15 19.37 -7.07 -13.78
N LEU A 16 20.07 -5.94 -13.79
CA LEU A 16 20.07 -5.00 -12.69
C LEU A 16 18.62 -4.56 -12.47
N GLN A 17 17.94 -5.18 -11.50
CA GLN A 17 16.60 -4.77 -11.10
C GLN A 17 16.70 -3.32 -10.63
N HIS A 18 15.95 -2.44 -11.30
CA HIS A 18 15.85 -1.05 -10.91
C HIS A 18 15.36 -0.95 -9.46
N ASP A 19 15.82 0.06 -8.72
CA ASP A 19 15.44 0.23 -7.34
C ASP A 19 13.92 0.49 -7.24
N LEU A 20 13.17 -0.53 -6.80
CA LEU A 20 11.72 -0.47 -6.67
C LEU A 20 11.27 0.34 -5.46
N PHE A 21 12.18 0.64 -4.54
CA PHE A 21 11.93 1.33 -3.28
C PHE A 21 12.77 2.60 -3.14
N GLY A 22 13.42 3.03 -4.23
CA GLY A 22 14.11 4.30 -4.27
C GLY A 22 13.16 5.41 -3.83
N ALA A 23 13.69 6.38 -3.09
CA ALA A 23 12.89 7.52 -2.66
C ALA A 23 12.33 8.20 -3.91
N ALA A 24 11.00 8.27 -4.02
CA ALA A 24 10.37 9.09 -5.03
C ALA A 24 10.66 10.55 -4.66
N ASP A 25 11.35 11.27 -5.55
CA ASP A 25 11.72 12.67 -5.32
C ASP A 25 10.48 13.58 -5.21
N ASP A 26 9.36 13.17 -5.82
CA ASP A 26 8.09 13.90 -5.86
C ASP A 26 6.88 12.98 -5.68
N LEU A 27 5.75 13.59 -5.32
CA LEU A 27 4.45 12.91 -5.27
C LEU A 27 3.95 12.58 -6.69
N PRO A 28 3.16 11.50 -6.87
CA PRO A 28 2.58 11.18 -8.16
C PRO A 28 1.75 12.35 -8.73
N GLU A 29 1.71 12.46 -10.06
CA GLU A 29 0.89 13.46 -10.73
C GLU A 29 -0.58 13.39 -10.25
N GLY A 30 -1.15 14.53 -9.88
CA GLY A 30 -2.51 14.64 -9.35
C GLY A 30 -2.66 14.32 -7.86
N PHE A 31 -1.62 13.83 -7.18
CA PHE A 31 -1.64 13.61 -5.74
C PHE A 31 -1.25 14.87 -4.97
N LEU A 32 -2.19 15.44 -4.22
CA LEU A 32 -1.98 16.61 -3.38
C LEU A 32 -2.11 16.21 -1.91
N TYR A 33 -0.99 16.19 -1.20
CA TYR A 33 -0.99 16.01 0.25
C TYR A 33 -1.06 17.37 0.95
N GLN A 34 -2.04 17.53 1.84
CA GLN A 34 -2.18 18.73 2.67
C GLN A 34 -2.28 18.30 4.14
N PRO A 35 -1.25 18.57 4.96
CA PRO A 35 -1.35 18.37 6.40
C PRO A 35 -2.42 19.31 6.98
N ASP A 36 -3.08 18.86 8.05
CA ASP A 36 -4.06 19.66 8.80
C ASP A 36 -5.21 20.23 7.93
N LEU A 37 -5.60 19.51 6.87
CA LEU A 37 -6.71 19.89 5.99
C LEU A 37 -8.04 20.09 6.75
N ILE A 38 -8.24 19.26 7.78
CA ILE A 38 -9.34 19.38 8.74
C ILE A 38 -8.77 19.59 10.13
N THR A 39 -9.50 20.31 10.97
CA THR A 39 -9.17 20.51 12.37
C THR A 39 -9.41 19.22 13.18
N ALA A 40 -8.74 19.08 14.33
CA ALA A 40 -8.95 17.95 15.23
C ALA A 40 -10.41 17.82 15.72
N GLN A 41 -11.14 18.93 15.80
CA GLN A 41 -12.56 18.94 16.15
C GLN A 41 -13.40 18.35 15.02
N GLU A 42 -13.17 18.77 13.78
CA GLU A 42 -13.87 18.23 12.60
C GLU A 42 -13.59 16.72 12.43
N GLU A 43 -12.36 16.28 12.68
CA GLU A 43 -12.01 14.85 12.67
C GLU A 43 -12.86 14.05 13.68
N THR A 44 -12.96 14.55 14.91
CA THR A 44 -13.75 13.90 15.98
C THR A 44 -15.24 13.87 15.63
N GLU A 45 -15.76 14.94 15.04
CA GLU A 45 -17.15 15.04 14.63
C GLU A 45 -17.48 14.10 13.45
N LEU A 46 -16.61 14.04 12.44
CA LEU A 46 -16.74 13.12 11.32
C LEU A 46 -16.71 11.66 11.78
N ALA A 47 -15.79 11.29 12.69
CA ALA A 47 -15.73 9.94 13.25
C ALA A 47 -17.06 9.53 13.89
N ARG A 48 -17.67 10.42 14.69
CA ARG A 48 -18.97 10.17 15.32
C ARG A 48 -20.10 9.99 14.29
N HIS A 49 -20.08 10.75 13.20
CA HIS A 49 -21.07 10.57 12.13
C HIS A 49 -20.88 9.24 11.39
N LEU A 50 -19.63 8.85 11.12
CA LEU A 50 -19.31 7.58 10.46
C LEU A 50 -19.79 6.39 11.31
N GLU A 51 -19.63 6.41 12.63
CA GLU A 51 -20.08 5.35 13.54
C GLU A 51 -21.57 4.99 13.38
N GLY A 52 -22.41 5.96 13.04
CA GLY A 52 -23.85 5.76 12.85
C GLY A 52 -24.26 5.19 11.49
N LEU A 53 -23.31 5.04 10.54
CA LEU A 53 -23.63 4.57 9.19
C LEU A 53 -23.83 3.05 9.13
N PRO A 54 -24.71 2.56 8.24
CA PRO A 54 -24.98 1.14 8.07
C PRO A 54 -23.86 0.46 7.29
N PHE A 55 -22.72 0.28 7.94
CA PHE A 55 -21.54 -0.38 7.40
C PHE A 55 -21.73 -1.89 7.27
N GLU A 56 -21.59 -2.41 6.07
CA GLU A 56 -21.70 -3.84 5.75
C GLU A 56 -20.35 -4.45 5.41
N ALA A 57 -20.15 -5.74 5.68
CA ALA A 57 -18.91 -6.41 5.27
C ALA A 57 -18.75 -6.37 3.75
N PHE A 58 -17.56 -6.00 3.26
CA PHE A 58 -17.31 -6.02 1.83
C PHE A 58 -17.09 -7.46 1.36
N ASP A 59 -18.01 -7.96 0.54
CA ASP A 59 -17.87 -9.23 -0.16
C ASP A 59 -17.28 -9.02 -1.55
N PHE A 60 -16.19 -9.74 -1.83
CA PHE A 60 -15.65 -9.87 -3.17
C PHE A 60 -15.67 -11.34 -3.60
N HIS A 61 -16.59 -11.70 -4.48
CA HIS A 61 -16.73 -13.04 -5.04
C HIS A 61 -16.84 -14.16 -3.98
N GLY A 62 -17.59 -13.92 -2.91
CA GLY A 62 -17.78 -14.85 -1.80
C GLY A 62 -16.70 -14.77 -0.72
N HIS A 63 -15.75 -13.85 -0.84
CA HIS A 63 -14.71 -13.61 0.16
C HIS A 63 -15.00 -12.31 0.91
N LEU A 64 -15.26 -12.42 2.21
CA LEU A 64 -15.41 -11.26 3.10
C LEU A 64 -14.04 -10.64 3.40
N ALA A 65 -13.89 -9.37 3.03
CA ALA A 65 -12.69 -8.59 3.35
C ALA A 65 -12.69 -8.12 4.80
N ASN A 66 -11.49 -7.85 5.36
CA ASN A 66 -11.34 -7.22 6.68
C ASN A 66 -11.61 -5.71 6.63
N ARG A 67 -12.75 -5.32 6.09
CA ARG A 67 -13.27 -3.96 6.06
C ARG A 67 -14.79 -3.99 5.93
N ARG A 68 -15.44 -2.94 6.45
CA ARG A 68 -16.84 -2.67 6.19
C ARG A 68 -16.97 -1.46 5.28
N VAL A 69 -17.99 -1.45 4.43
CA VAL A 69 -18.25 -0.38 3.46
C VAL A 69 -19.70 0.08 3.57
N VAL A 70 -19.93 1.32 3.17
CA VAL A 70 -21.26 1.89 2.94
C VAL A 70 -21.20 2.61 1.60
N GLY A 71 -22.22 2.40 0.76
CA GLY A 71 -22.28 3.00 -0.57
C GLY A 71 -23.13 4.27 -0.54
N PHE A 72 -22.59 5.35 -1.08
CA PHE A 72 -23.34 6.56 -1.43
C PHE A 72 -23.41 6.61 -2.95
N GLY A 73 -24.63 6.67 -3.49
CA GLY A 73 -24.90 6.73 -4.93
C GLY A 73 -25.21 8.14 -5.37
#